data_AF-A0A5K1K2H1-F1
#
_entry.id   AF-A0A5K1K2H1-F1
#
_cell.length_a   1.000
_cell.length_b   1.000
_cell.length_c   1.000
_cell.angle_alpha   90.00
_cell.angle_beta   90.00
_cell.angle_gamma   90.00
#
_symmetry.space_group_name_H-M   'P 1'
#
loop_
_entity.id
_entity.type
_entity.pdbx_description
1 polymer ?
#
loop_
_entity_poly.entity_id
_entity_poly.type
_entity_poly.pdbx_seq_one_letter_code
_entity_poly.pdbx_strand_id
1 'polypeptide(L)'
;MLKTIASIVSCTLFLTAVLASAPGRPPTVRLDDATVIGFTEGTSTSFLGIPFAQPPVGKLRLQLPKPIAKHTGVINATTFGNQCLQQTIIPPTIPWNLPPEIPAFVAPMAEPPAVPQSED
;
A
#
# COMPACT_ATOMS: atom_id res chain seq x y z
N MET A 1 21.59 71.97 10.93
CA MET A 1 20.15 72.21 10.64
C MET A 1 19.97 72.05 9.13
N LEU A 2 19.03 71.35 8.49
CA LEU A 2 18.04 70.31 8.81
C LEU A 2 17.37 69.98 7.42
N LYS A 3 17.19 68.69 7.04
CA LYS A 3 16.21 68.14 6.02
C LYS A 3 16.49 68.44 4.51
N THR A 4 16.27 67.58 3.49
CA THR A 4 15.33 66.45 3.24
C THR A 4 15.58 65.73 1.87
N ILE A 5 15.24 64.42 1.77
CA ILE A 5 14.64 63.65 0.62
C ILE A 5 15.55 63.28 -0.60
N ALA A 6 16.05 62.04 -0.71
CA ALA A 6 15.47 60.81 -1.32
C ALA A 6 15.68 60.68 -2.85
N SER A 7 16.45 59.68 -3.28
CA SER A 7 16.16 58.96 -4.52
C SER A 7 16.62 57.51 -4.39
N ILE A 8 15.64 56.64 -4.53
CA ILE A 8 15.61 55.21 -4.21
C ILE A 8 16.06 54.46 -5.47
N VAL A 9 17.23 53.82 -5.44
CA VAL A 9 17.46 52.62 -6.26
C VAL A 9 18.15 51.58 -5.38
N SER A 10 17.45 51.24 -4.29
CA SER A 10 17.69 49.96 -3.61
C SER A 10 17.07 48.90 -4.51
N CYS A 11 17.87 48.37 -5.44
CA CYS A 11 17.54 47.15 -6.16
C CYS A 11 17.71 45.99 -5.16
N THR A 12 16.79 45.89 -4.21
CA THR A 12 16.69 44.72 -3.33
C THR A 12 16.28 43.56 -4.20
N LEU A 13 17.27 42.77 -4.60
CA LEU A 13 17.10 41.44 -5.15
C LEU A 13 16.43 40.58 -4.06
N PHE A 14 15.10 40.56 -4.04
CA PHE A 14 14.35 39.60 -3.24
C PHE A 14 14.53 38.23 -3.91
N LEU A 15 15.60 37.54 -3.53
CA LEU A 15 15.77 36.12 -3.79
C LEU A 15 14.84 35.37 -2.83
N THR A 16 13.58 35.17 -3.26
CA THR A 16 12.66 34.29 -2.55
C THR A 16 13.17 32.86 -2.66
N ALA A 17 13.79 32.36 -1.58
CA ALA A 17 14.14 30.95 -1.47
C ALA A 17 12.85 30.13 -1.37
N VAL A 18 12.44 29.54 -2.48
CA VAL A 18 11.38 28.53 -2.48
C VAL A 18 11.97 27.29 -1.80
N LEU A 19 11.54 27.03 -0.56
CA LEU A 19 11.79 25.77 0.12
C LEU A 19 10.99 24.68 -0.60
N ALA A 20 11.60 24.08 -1.62
CA ALA A 20 11.07 22.86 -2.21
C ALA A 20 11.24 21.74 -1.18
N SER A 21 10.13 21.27 -0.61
CA SER A 21 10.11 20.03 0.16
C SER A 21 10.49 18.89 -0.79
N ALA A 22 11.70 18.34 -0.66
CA ALA A 22 12.03 17.09 -1.33
C ALA A 22 11.05 16.02 -0.83
N PRO A 23 10.43 15.22 -1.72
CA PRO A 23 9.64 14.09 -1.25
C PRO A 23 10.54 13.22 -0.37
N GLY A 24 10.03 12.83 0.80
CA GLY A 24 10.73 11.90 1.68
C GLY A 24 11.09 10.65 0.87
N ARG A 25 12.36 10.23 0.95
CA ARG A 25 12.80 9.02 0.24
C ARG A 25 11.95 7.84 0.76
N PRO A 26 11.39 6.99 -0.12
CA PRO A 26 10.61 5.85 0.34
C PRO A 26 11.48 4.96 1.24
N PRO A 27 10.89 4.37 2.30
CA PRO A 27 11.61 3.48 3.19
C PRO A 27 12.11 2.26 2.42
N THR A 28 13.36 1.88 2.65
CA THR A 28 13.96 0.70 2.01
C THR A 28 14.59 -0.23 3.05
N VAL A 29 14.50 -1.53 2.79
CA VAL A 29 15.15 -2.57 3.60
C VAL A 29 15.87 -3.54 2.69
N ARG A 30 16.93 -4.17 3.22
CA ARG A 30 17.62 -5.26 2.53
C ARG A 30 17.03 -6.61 2.90
N LEU A 31 16.73 -7.42 1.89
CA LEU A 31 16.27 -8.79 2.02
C LEU A 31 17.12 -9.67 1.10
N ASP A 32 17.97 -10.52 1.65
CA ASP A 32 19.04 -11.19 0.92
C ASP A 32 19.85 -10.19 0.08
N ASP A 33 19.93 -10.36 -1.25
CA ASP A 33 20.56 -9.44 -2.21
C ASP A 33 19.57 -8.43 -2.82
N ALA A 34 18.30 -8.44 -2.40
CA ALA A 34 17.30 -7.50 -2.87
C ALA A 34 17.25 -6.23 -2.01
N THR A 35 16.84 -5.14 -2.65
CA THR A 35 16.34 -3.92 -1.98
C THR A 35 14.83 -3.91 -2.07
N VAL A 36 14.15 -3.94 -0.93
CA VAL A 36 12.69 -3.84 -0.85
C VAL A 36 12.32 -2.39 -0.59
N ILE A 37 11.42 -1.85 -1.40
CA ILE A 37 10.93 -0.46 -1.30
C ILE A 37 9.50 -0.50 -0.74
N GLY A 38 9.28 0.14 0.41
CA GLY A 38 7.96 0.24 1.03
C GLY A 38 7.41 1.68 0.96
N PHE A 39 6.42 1.95 1.81
CA PHE A 39 5.89 3.29 2.02
C PHE A 39 5.64 3.55 3.51
N THR A 40 5.54 4.83 3.88
CA THR A 40 5.24 5.27 5.24
C THR A 40 3.92 6.02 5.23
N GLU A 41 3.00 5.63 6.11
CA GLU A 41 1.73 6.31 6.34
C GLU A 41 1.62 6.64 7.84
N GLY A 42 1.58 7.94 8.15
CA GLY A 42 1.68 8.42 9.54
C GLY A 42 2.98 7.95 10.19
N THR A 43 2.87 7.13 11.25
CA THR A 43 4.01 6.55 11.97
C THR A 43 4.29 5.10 11.57
N SER A 44 3.49 4.51 10.68
CA SER A 44 3.66 3.13 10.24
C SER A 44 4.46 3.07 8.94
N THR A 45 5.35 2.09 8.85
CA THR A 45 6.07 1.77 7.61
C THR A 45 5.67 0.38 7.16
N SER A 46 5.20 0.28 5.93
CA SER A 46 4.59 -0.92 5.37
C SER A 46 5.37 -1.42 4.16
N PHE A 47 5.53 -2.74 4.07
CA PHE A 47 6.10 -3.42 2.91
C PHE A 47 5.16 -4.56 2.52
N LEU A 48 4.43 -4.38 1.43
CA LEU A 48 3.35 -5.25 0.97
C LEU A 48 3.81 -6.18 -0.15
N GLY A 49 3.15 -7.32 -0.30
CA GLY A 49 3.32 -8.18 -1.48
C GLY A 49 4.71 -8.81 -1.66
N ILE A 50 5.53 -8.89 -0.59
CA ILE A 50 6.83 -9.56 -0.65
C ILE A 50 6.61 -11.08 -0.83
N PRO A 51 7.11 -11.70 -1.90
CA PRO A 51 6.98 -13.14 -2.08
C PRO A 51 7.75 -13.91 -1.00
N PHE A 52 7.15 -14.90 -0.36
CA PHE A 52 7.81 -15.74 0.65
C PHE A 52 7.99 -17.21 0.20
N ALA A 53 7.28 -17.62 -0.85
CA ALA A 53 7.30 -18.97 -1.40
C ALA A 53 7.13 -18.93 -2.93
N GLN A 54 7.49 -20.03 -3.60
CA GLN A 54 7.22 -20.21 -5.02
C GLN A 54 5.69 -20.28 -5.26
N PRO A 55 5.17 -19.71 -6.37
CA PRO A 55 3.75 -19.76 -6.67
C PRO A 55 3.22 -21.21 -6.67
N PRO A 56 2.14 -21.53 -5.93
CA PRO A 56 1.63 -22.89 -5.76
C PRO A 56 0.79 -23.37 -6.97
N VAL A 57 1.36 -23.25 -8.17
CA VAL A 57 0.71 -23.54 -9.45
C VAL A 57 1.33 -24.77 -10.14
N GLY A 58 0.60 -25.36 -11.10
CA GLY A 58 1.07 -26.51 -11.86
C GLY A 58 1.42 -27.70 -10.95
N LYS A 59 2.65 -28.21 -11.07
CA LYS A 59 3.14 -29.33 -10.25
C LYS A 59 3.24 -29.01 -8.75
N LEU A 60 3.24 -27.73 -8.36
CA LEU A 60 3.29 -27.31 -6.95
C LEU A 60 1.90 -27.21 -6.32
N ARG A 61 0.83 -27.37 -7.11
CA ARG A 61 -0.54 -27.34 -6.57
C ARG A 61 -0.75 -28.53 -5.63
N LEU A 62 -1.37 -28.28 -4.47
CA LEU A 62 -1.61 -29.27 -3.42
C LEU A 62 -0.33 -29.93 -2.87
N GLN A 63 0.79 -29.20 -2.92
CA GLN A 63 2.04 -29.59 -2.26
C GLN A 63 2.37 -28.60 -1.13
N LEU A 64 3.32 -28.97 -0.28
CA LEU A 64 3.90 -28.04 0.69
C LEU A 64 4.51 -26.82 -0.03
N PRO A 65 4.42 -25.62 0.57
CA PRO A 65 5.07 -24.43 0.03
C PRO A 65 6.56 -24.67 -0.19
N LYS A 66 7.06 -24.31 -1.37
CA LYS A 66 8.50 -24.34 -1.64
C LYS A 66 9.11 -22.97 -1.40
N PRO A 67 10.21 -22.87 -0.63
CA PRO A 67 10.83 -21.58 -0.35
C PRO A 67 11.41 -20.96 -1.63
N ILE A 68 11.50 -19.63 -1.63
CA ILE A 68 12.31 -18.88 -2.59
C ILE A 68 13.77 -18.99 -2.13
N ALA A 69 14.66 -19.40 -3.05
CA ALA A 69 16.06 -19.65 -2.68
C ALA A 69 16.80 -18.37 -2.27
N LYS A 70 16.52 -17.25 -2.94
CA LYS A 70 17.13 -15.95 -2.66
C LYS A 70 16.36 -14.82 -3.32
N HIS A 71 16.21 -13.69 -2.63
CA HIS A 71 15.71 -12.46 -3.22
C HIS A 71 16.87 -11.68 -3.85
N THR A 72 16.66 -11.19 -5.08
CA THR A 72 17.65 -10.41 -5.82
C THR A 72 16.98 -9.20 -6.48
N GLY A 73 17.75 -8.15 -6.79
CA GLY A 73 17.25 -6.98 -7.50
C GLY A 73 16.47 -6.00 -6.61
N VAL A 74 15.38 -5.45 -7.14
CA VAL A 74 14.53 -4.48 -6.42
C VAL A 74 13.11 -5.02 -6.34
N ILE A 75 12.55 -5.05 -5.13
CA ILE A 75 11.17 -5.47 -4.87
C ILE A 75 10.37 -4.22 -4.53
N ASN A 76 9.41 -3.86 -5.38
CA ASN A 76 8.47 -2.79 -5.06
C ASN A 76 7.35 -3.35 -4.19
N ALA A 77 7.39 -3.02 -2.90
CA ALA A 77 6.49 -3.50 -1.87
C ALA A 77 5.50 -2.40 -1.42
N THR A 78 5.05 -1.55 -2.36
CA THR A 78 4.07 -0.49 -2.08
C THR A 78 2.63 -0.90 -2.38
N THR A 79 2.41 -2.10 -2.93
CA THR A 79 1.09 -2.61 -3.31
C THR A 79 0.92 -4.04 -2.82
N PHE A 80 -0.31 -4.43 -2.49
CA PHE A 80 -0.63 -5.82 -2.16
C PHE A 80 -0.29 -6.77 -3.32
N GLY A 81 0.13 -7.98 -2.96
CA GLY A 81 0.27 -9.08 -3.92
C GLY A 81 -1.09 -9.62 -4.35
N ASN A 82 -1.07 -10.60 -5.27
CA ASN A 82 -2.28 -11.28 -5.68
C ASN A 82 -2.88 -12.06 -4.49
N GLN A 83 -4.19 -11.92 -4.29
CA GLN A 83 -4.94 -12.75 -3.35
C GLN A 83 -5.07 -14.18 -3.88
N CYS A 84 -5.30 -15.12 -2.96
CA CYS A 84 -5.63 -16.50 -3.30
C CYS A 84 -6.93 -16.57 -4.10
N LEU A 85 -7.08 -17.64 -4.89
CA LEU A 85 -8.33 -17.94 -5.58
C LEU A 85 -9.42 -18.20 -4.53
N GLN A 86 -10.39 -17.29 -4.43
CA GLN A 86 -11.58 -17.44 -3.61
C GLN A 86 -12.76 -17.86 -4.49
N GLN A 87 -13.65 -18.68 -3.91
CA GLN A 87 -14.93 -18.94 -4.54
C GLN A 87 -15.75 -17.64 -4.51
N THR A 88 -16.30 -17.24 -5.65
CA THR A 88 -17.31 -16.19 -5.66
C THR A 88 -18.49 -16.69 -4.83
N ILE A 89 -18.76 -16.03 -3.70
CA ILE A 89 -19.99 -16.26 -2.96
C ILE A 89 -21.12 -15.71 -3.84
N ILE A 90 -21.89 -16.61 -4.44
CA ILE A 90 -23.20 -16.24 -4.97
C ILE A 90 -24.04 -15.98 -3.72
N PRO A 91 -24.57 -14.76 -3.52
CA PRO A 91 -25.41 -14.48 -2.37
C PRO A 91 -26.54 -15.51 -2.33
N PRO A 92 -26.75 -16.21 -1.20
CA PRO A 92 -27.86 -17.15 -1.11
C PRO A 92 -29.17 -16.38 -1.31
N THR A 93 -30.13 -16.98 -2.01
CA THR A 93 -31.50 -16.46 -2.06
C THR A 93 -32.10 -16.56 -0.66
N ILE A 94 -32.20 -15.43 0.03
CA ILE A 94 -32.77 -15.34 1.39
C ILE A 94 -34.31 -15.48 1.26
N PRO A 95 -34.93 -16.53 1.82
CA PRO A 95 -36.39 -16.64 1.82
C PRO A 95 -37.02 -15.53 2.68
N TRP A 96 -38.17 -15.01 2.23
CA TRP A 96 -38.81 -13.83 2.83
C TRP A 96 -39.40 -14.07 4.23
N ASN A 97 -39.55 -15.32 4.68
CA ASN A 97 -40.19 -15.65 5.97
C ASN A 97 -39.21 -15.76 7.16
N LEU A 98 -37.93 -15.43 6.95
CA LEU A 98 -36.94 -15.56 8.02
C LEU A 98 -37.18 -14.53 9.13
N PRO A 99 -36.86 -14.88 10.38
CA PRO A 99 -36.79 -13.92 11.46
C PRO A 99 -35.90 -12.72 11.09
N PRO A 100 -36.24 -11.50 11.51
CA PRO A 100 -35.57 -10.27 11.08
C PRO A 100 -34.07 -10.21 11.41
N GLU A 101 -33.61 -11.00 12.39
CA GLU A 101 -32.20 -11.14 12.76
C GLU A 101 -31.35 -11.85 11.69
N ILE A 102 -31.94 -12.72 10.86
CA ILE A 102 -31.18 -13.53 9.90
C ILE A 102 -30.71 -12.73 8.68
N PRO A 103 -31.55 -11.93 8.00
CA PRO A 103 -31.08 -11.08 6.90
C PRO A 103 -29.99 -10.09 7.33
N ALA A 104 -30.10 -9.53 8.54
CA ALA A 104 -29.09 -8.63 9.10
C ALA A 104 -27.74 -9.33 9.36
N PHE A 105 -27.77 -10.61 9.74
CA PHE A 105 -26.56 -11.40 9.95
C PHE A 105 -25.88 -11.83 8.64
N VAL A 106 -26.65 -12.15 7.60
CA VAL A 106 -26.12 -12.70 6.33
C VAL A 106 -25.71 -11.62 5.33
N ALA A 107 -26.32 -10.44 5.38
CA ALA A 107 -26.04 -9.35 4.43
C ALA A 107 -24.54 -8.96 4.32
N PRO A 108 -23.76 -8.86 5.42
CA PRO A 108 -22.33 -8.55 5.34
C PRO A 108 -21.49 -9.65 4.68
N MET A 109 -21.97 -10.89 4.68
CA MET A 109 -21.28 -12.04 4.06
C MET A 109 -21.51 -12.11 2.55
N ALA A 110 -22.52 -11.40 2.05
CA ALA A 110 -22.88 -11.34 0.64
C ALA A 110 -22.13 -10.25 -0.13
N GLU A 111 -21.42 -9.36 0.56
CA GLU A 111 -20.55 -8.38 -0.09
C GLU A 111 -19.20 -9.04 -0.42
N PRO A 112 -18.84 -9.15 -1.72
CA PRO A 112 -17.49 -9.58 -2.07
C PRO A 112 -16.51 -8.57 -1.48
N PRO A 113 -15.50 -9.00 -0.71
CA PRO A 113 -14.57 -8.06 -0.10
C PRO A 113 -13.85 -7.31 -1.22
N ALA A 114 -14.15 -6.01 -1.36
CA ALA A 114 -13.50 -5.13 -2.33
C ALA A 114 -12.04 -4.81 -1.96
N VAL A 115 -11.56 -5.37 -0.85
CA VAL A 115 -10.32 -4.97 -0.20
C VAL A 115 -9.27 -6.05 -0.47
N PRO A 116 -8.10 -5.69 -1.04
CA PRO A 116 -6.93 -6.55 -0.95
C PRO A 116 -6.61 -6.72 0.53
N GLN A 117 -6.94 -7.87 1.08
CA GLN A 117 -6.61 -8.23 2.45
C GLN A 117 -5.17 -8.75 2.45
N SER A 118 -4.32 -8.21 3.32
CA SER A 118 -3.33 -9.09 3.94
C SER A 118 -4.14 -10.15 4.69
N GLU A 119 -3.75 -11.42 4.57
CA GLU A 119 -4.39 -12.49 5.36
C GLU A 119 -4.03 -12.39 6.86
N ASP A 120 -3.35 -11.29 7.24
CA ASP A 120 -2.85 -10.91 8.56
C ASP A 120 -3.58 -9.66 9.07
#